data_AF-A0A0M8WJ84-F1
#
_entry.id   AF-A0A0M8WJ84-F1
#
_cell.length_a   1.000
_cell.length_b   1.000
_cell.length_c   1.000
_cell.angle_alpha   90.00
_cell.angle_beta   90.00
_cell.angle_gamma   90.00
#
_symmetry.space_group_name_H-M   'P 1'
#
loop_
_entity.id
_entity.type
_entity.pdbx_description
1 polymer ?
#
loop_
_entity_poly.entity_id
_entity_poly.type
_entity_poly.pdbx_seq_one_letter_code
_entity_poly.pdbx_strand_id
1 'polypeptide(L)'
;MRLRTSSCEAARRRQIARALREVSRYLGNTPAVCRTSYIDPKVFELFERGVTVAPVLTRLGEHGEFGRPATQGAVEAAVLDLLDGSGG
;
A
#
# COMPACT_ATOMS: atom_id res chain seq x y z
N MET A 1 23.73 -14.94 14.93
CA MET A 1 22.28 -15.23 14.98
C MET A 1 21.60 -14.52 13.80
N ARG A 2 21.30 -15.21 12.68
CA ARG A 2 20.70 -14.62 11.46
C ARG A 2 19.29 -15.16 11.30
N LEU A 3 18.31 -14.47 11.87
CA LEU A 3 16.94 -14.99 12.00
C LEU A 3 15.98 -14.34 11.00
N ARG A 4 15.29 -15.19 10.22
CA ARG A 4 13.93 -14.98 9.68
C ARG A 4 13.68 -13.91 8.59
N THR A 5 14.66 -13.55 7.77
CA THR A 5 14.43 -12.54 6.70
C THR A 5 13.70 -13.09 5.45
N SER A 6 13.89 -14.36 5.07
CA SER A 6 13.30 -14.90 3.84
C SER A 6 11.78 -15.13 3.91
N SER A 7 11.26 -15.57 5.07
CA SER A 7 9.83 -15.82 5.26
C SER A 7 9.03 -14.51 5.26
N CYS A 8 9.56 -13.45 5.88
CA CYS A 8 8.90 -12.14 5.89
C CYS A 8 9.00 -11.46 4.52
N GLU A 9 10.12 -11.59 3.81
CA GLU A 9 10.26 -11.11 2.43
C GLU A 9 9.29 -11.84 1.49
N ALA A 10 9.23 -13.17 1.55
CA ALA A 10 8.29 -13.95 0.76
C ALA A 10 6.82 -13.62 1.09
N ALA A 11 6.51 -13.35 2.36
CA ALA A 11 5.20 -12.89 2.79
C ALA A 11 4.86 -11.51 2.19
N ARG A 12 5.79 -10.55 2.25
CA ARG A 12 5.60 -9.22 1.66
C ARG A 12 5.39 -9.30 0.15
N ARG A 13 6.19 -10.09 -0.56
CA ARG A 13 6.01 -10.33 -2.01
C ARG A 13 4.63 -10.89 -2.33
N ARG A 14 4.11 -11.84 -1.53
CA ARG A 14 2.74 -12.36 -1.68
C ARG A 14 1.68 -11.27 -1.44
N GLN A 15 1.87 -10.41 -0.44
CA GLN A 15 0.97 -9.30 -0.14
C GLN A 15 0.94 -8.27 -1.29
N ILE A 16 2.11 -7.88 -1.81
CA ILE A 16 2.23 -7.01 -2.99
C ILE A 16 1.50 -7.63 -4.20
N ALA A 17 1.75 -8.91 -4.48
CA ALA A 17 1.11 -9.59 -5.60
C ALA A 17 -0.41 -9.71 -5.42
N ARG A 18 -0.92 -9.81 -4.19
CA ARG A 18 -2.36 -9.81 -3.89
C ARG A 18 -2.95 -8.43 -4.16
N ALA A 19 -2.34 -7.37 -3.62
CA ALA A 19 -2.80 -6.00 -3.81
C ALA A 19 -2.83 -5.60 -5.30
N LEU A 20 -1.77 -5.92 -6.05
CA LEU A 20 -1.71 -5.66 -7.49
C LEU A 20 -2.86 -6.34 -8.25
N ARG A 21 -3.18 -7.60 -7.92
CA ARG A 21 -4.29 -8.32 -8.56
C ARG A 21 -5.65 -7.72 -8.24
N GLU A 22 -5.84 -7.24 -7.02
CA GLU A 22 -7.10 -6.60 -6.60
C GLU A 22 -7.29 -5.26 -7.31
N VAL A 23 -6.27 -4.41 -7.30
CA VAL A 23 -6.29 -3.10 -7.99
C VAL A 23 -6.45 -3.28 -9.50
N SER A 24 -5.75 -4.25 -10.09
CA SER A 24 -5.86 -4.47 -11.54
C SER A 24 -7.25 -4.93 -11.95
N ARG A 25 -7.88 -5.80 -11.15
CA ARG A 25 -9.27 -6.19 -11.37
C ARG A 25 -10.23 -5.01 -11.22
N TYR A 26 -10.04 -4.19 -10.19
CA TYR A 26 -10.87 -3.01 -9.97
C TYR A 26 -10.79 -2.01 -11.14
N LEU A 27 -9.59 -1.78 -11.67
CA LEU A 27 -9.35 -0.85 -12.78
C LEU A 27 -9.57 -1.46 -14.17
N GLY A 28 -9.92 -2.75 -14.28
CA GLY A 28 -10.09 -3.44 -15.57
C GLY A 28 -8.80 -3.60 -16.38
N ASN A 29 -7.63 -3.59 -15.73
CA ASN A 29 -6.31 -3.65 -16.36
C ASN A 29 -5.53 -4.90 -15.93
N THR A 30 -4.41 -5.19 -16.62
CA THR A 30 -3.51 -6.27 -16.20
C THR A 30 -2.65 -5.83 -15.00
N PRO A 31 -2.17 -6.77 -14.15
CA PRO A 31 -1.26 -6.42 -13.05
C PRO A 31 0.00 -5.69 -13.52
N ALA A 32 0.49 -5.99 -14.72
CA ALA A 32 1.65 -5.33 -15.31
C ALA A 32 1.36 -3.85 -15.62
N VAL A 33 0.24 -3.56 -16.29
CA VAL A 33 -0.18 -2.18 -16.61
C VAL A 33 -0.47 -1.38 -15.34
N CYS A 34 -1.14 -1.98 -14.35
CA CYS A 34 -1.37 -1.32 -13.07
C CYS A 34 -0.08 -0.96 -12.34
N ARG A 35 0.89 -1.89 -12.33
CA ARG A 35 2.17 -1.66 -11.67
C ARG A 35 2.95 -0.50 -12.28
N THR A 36 2.87 -0.30 -13.59
CA THR A 36 3.65 0.75 -14.28
C THR A 36 2.92 2.09 -14.38
N SER A 37 1.59 2.08 -14.48
CA SER A 37 0.81 3.27 -14.87
C SER A 37 -0.07 3.84 -13.77
N TYR A 38 -0.31 3.08 -12.68
CA TYR A 38 -1.29 3.47 -11.66
C TYR A 38 -0.72 3.49 -10.23
N ILE A 39 0.44 2.88 -9.99
CA ILE A 39 1.02 2.76 -8.66
C ILE A 39 2.42 3.34 -8.67
N ASP A 40 2.67 4.30 -7.78
CA ASP A 40 4.01 4.82 -7.54
C ASP A 40 4.93 3.71 -7.00
N PRO A 41 6.08 3.42 -7.63
CA PRO A 41 7.03 2.41 -7.17
C PRO A 41 7.44 2.56 -5.69
N LYS A 42 7.49 3.79 -5.19
CA LYS A 42 7.86 4.12 -3.80
C LYS A 42 6.93 3.47 -2.79
N VAL A 43 5.66 3.22 -3.13
CA VAL A 43 4.72 2.49 -2.27
C VAL A 43 5.23 1.08 -1.96
N PHE A 44 5.78 0.38 -2.95
CA PHE A 44 6.32 -0.96 -2.75
C PHE A 44 7.63 -0.93 -1.97
N GLU A 45 8.52 0.02 -2.29
CA GLU A 45 9.79 0.20 -1.58
C GLU A 45 9.58 0.47 -0.09
N LEU A 46 8.63 1.35 0.25
CA LEU A 46 8.27 1.67 1.62
C LEU A 46 7.65 0.47 2.33
N PHE A 47 6.75 -0.26 1.68
CA PHE A 47 6.16 -1.46 2.24
C PHE A 47 7.20 -2.56 2.52
N GLU A 48 8.18 -2.74 1.62
CA GLU A 48 9.29 -3.68 1.82
C GLU A 48 10.15 -3.31 3.03
N ARG A 49 10.31 -2.01 3.30
CA ARG A 49 10.96 -1.46 4.50
C ARG A 49 10.07 -1.46 5.75
N GLY A 50 8.81 -1.87 5.64
CA GLY A 50 7.85 -1.91 6.74
C GLY A 50 7.18 -0.57 7.06
N VAL A 51 7.32 0.44 6.20
CA VAL A 51 6.69 1.75 6.34
C VAL A 51 5.34 1.73 5.61
N THR A 52 4.25 2.04 6.30
CA THR A 52 2.88 1.99 5.76
C THR A 52 1.99 3.05 6.38
N VAL A 53 0.84 3.32 5.77
CA VAL A 53 -0.21 4.19 6.35
C VAL A 53 -0.99 3.52 7.48
N ALA A 54 -0.72 2.26 7.83
CA ALA A 54 -1.47 1.52 8.85
C ALA A 54 -1.58 2.25 10.21
N PRO A 55 -0.51 2.89 10.75
CA PRO A 55 -0.62 3.65 11.99
C PRO A 55 -1.62 4.80 11.93
N VAL A 56 -1.75 5.42 10.75
CA VAL A 56 -2.72 6.49 10.50
C VAL A 56 -4.12 5.90 10.30
N LEU A 57 -4.25 4.80 9.56
CA LEU A 57 -5.52 4.10 9.38
C LEU A 57 -6.12 3.57 10.70
N THR A 58 -5.29 3.13 11.65
CA THR A 58 -5.76 2.76 12.99
C THR A 58 -6.40 3.94 13.74
N ARG A 59 -5.95 5.17 13.47
CA ARG A 59 -6.53 6.41 14.04
C ARG A 59 -7.76 6.89 13.26
N LEU A 60 -7.89 6.53 11.99
CA LEU A 60 -8.95 6.97 11.08
C LEU A 60 -10.10 5.96 10.90
N GLY A 61 -10.02 4.80 11.55
CA GLY A 61 -10.91 3.65 11.37
C GLY A 61 -12.39 3.88 11.72
N GLU A 62 -12.81 5.11 12.06
CA GLU A 62 -14.17 5.41 12.49
C GLU A 62 -15.12 5.89 11.36
N HIS A 63 -14.63 6.19 10.14
CA HIS A 63 -15.47 6.91 9.13
C HIS A 63 -15.45 6.39 7.68
N GLY A 64 -14.93 5.21 7.37
CA GLY A 64 -14.88 4.69 5.99
C GLY A 64 -16.02 3.75 5.61
N GLU A 65 -16.82 4.09 4.59
CA GLU A 65 -17.70 3.11 3.93
C GLU A 65 -16.85 2.04 3.22
N PHE A 66 -17.12 0.76 3.51
CA PHE A 66 -16.48 -0.37 2.84
C PHE A 66 -16.85 -0.40 1.35
N GLY A 67 -15.86 -0.44 0.46
CA GLY A 67 -16.07 -0.74 -0.97
C GLY A 67 -15.95 0.46 -1.92
N ARG A 68 -15.70 1.67 -1.42
CA ARG A 68 -15.22 2.80 -2.24
C ARG A 68 -13.85 3.23 -1.73
N PRO A 69 -12.84 3.43 -2.60
CA PRO A 69 -11.62 4.06 -2.16
C PRO A 69 -11.99 5.43 -1.61
N ALA A 70 -11.65 5.72 -0.35
CA ALA A 70 -11.71 7.06 0.20
C ALA A 70 -10.60 7.88 -0.47
N THR A 71 -10.83 8.25 -1.73
CA THR A 71 -9.90 9.05 -2.54
C THR A 71 -9.78 10.48 -2.04
N GLN A 72 -10.50 10.85 -0.97
CA GLN A 72 -10.54 12.17 -0.39
C GLN A 72 -10.53 12.05 1.14
N GLY A 73 -9.68 12.84 1.80
CA GLY A 73 -9.65 12.96 3.26
C GLY A 73 -8.37 12.38 3.91
N ALA A 74 -8.48 11.96 5.16
CA ALA A 74 -7.30 11.69 5.97
C ALA A 74 -6.46 10.47 5.51
N VAL A 75 -7.06 9.54 4.75
CA VAL A 75 -6.32 8.44 4.11
C VAL A 75 -5.44 8.96 2.97
N GLU A 76 -5.97 9.86 2.14
CA GLU A 76 -5.22 10.50 1.05
C GLU A 76 -4.06 11.32 1.63
N ALA A 77 -4.30 12.13 2.67
CA ALA A 77 -3.26 12.88 3.36
C ALA A 77 -2.15 11.96 3.91
N ALA A 78 -2.52 10.83 4.52
CA ALA A 78 -1.54 9.85 5.01
C ALA A 78 -0.69 9.24 3.89
N VAL A 79 -1.27 9.02 2.71
CA VAL A 79 -0.54 8.53 1.54
C VAL A 79 0.39 9.61 1.00
N LEU A 80 -0.06 10.86 0.93
CA LEU A 80 0.78 11.99 0.53
C LEU A 80 1.97 12.16 1.48
N ASP A 81 1.75 12.16 2.79
CA ASP A 81 2.83 12.25 3.79
C ASP A 81 3.82 11.08 3.67
N LEU A 82 3.31 9.87 3.42
CA LEU A 82 4.13 8.68 3.18
C LEU A 82 5.01 8.85 1.93
N LEU A 83 4.48 9.44 0.86
CA LEU A 83 5.17 9.62 -0.42
C LEU A 83 6.10 10.84 -0.42
N ASP A 84 5.78 11.92 0.28
CA ASP A 84 6.65 13.09 0.41
C ASP A 84 7.81 12.83 1.40
N GLY A 85 7.63 11.87 2.33
CA GLY A 85 8.60 11.60 3.39
C GLY A 85 8.57 12.65 4.51
N SER A 86 7.51 13.47 4.54
CA SER A 86 7.29 14.54 5.52
C SER A 86 6.79 14.04 6.88
N GLY A 87 6.42 12.75 6.98
CA GLY A 87 5.96 12.12 8.22
C GLY A 87 7.10 11.64 9.14
N GLY A 88 7.94 12.58 9.59
CA GLY A 88 8.93 12.39 10.67
C GLY A 88 8.46 12.99 11.98
#